data_AF-A0A3B1D1I9-F1
#
_entry.id   AF-A0A3B1D1I9-F1
#
_cell.length_a   1.000
_cell.length_b   1.000
_cell.length_c   1.000
_cell.angle_alpha   90.00
_cell.angle_beta   90.00
_cell.angle_gamma   90.00
#
_symmetry.space_group_name_H-M   'P 1'
#
loop_
_entity.id
_entity.type
_entity.pdbx_description
1 polymer ?
#
loop_
_entity_poly.entity_id
_entity_poly.type
_entity_poly.pdbx_seq_one_letter_code
_entity_poly.pdbx_strand_id
1 'polypeptide(L)'
;MATLQVKGMDNQLYDSLKRRAELDHRSISQEVISIIQTFLSQPTKKNENATYEFLKLSGSWPGNETAEEIIKDIYSNRKQKRKTPDFDNVFN
;
A
#
# COMPACT_ATOMS: atom_id res chain seq x y z
N MET A 1 4.19 27.28 -20.98
CA MET A 1 4.06 26.55 -19.69
C MET A 1 2.70 26.90 -19.11
N ALA A 2 1.83 25.91 -18.92
CA ALA A 2 0.58 26.15 -18.20
C ALA A 2 0.90 26.26 -16.71
N THR A 3 0.43 27.31 -16.04
CA THR A 3 0.53 27.48 -14.59
C THR A 3 -0.81 27.13 -13.97
N LEU A 4 -0.83 26.12 -13.10
CA LEU A 4 -2.01 25.75 -12.32
C LEU A 4 -1.90 26.41 -10.94
N GLN A 5 -2.83 27.31 -10.61
CA GLN A 5 -2.98 27.84 -9.26
C GLN A 5 -4.15 27.15 -8.57
N VAL A 6 -3.89 26.52 -7.42
CA VAL A 6 -4.93 25.92 -6.58
C VAL A 6 -5.32 26.95 -5.51
N LYS A 7 -6.59 27.36 -5.50
CA LYS A 7 -7.14 28.28 -4.49
C LYS A 7 -7.88 27.49 -3.41
N GLY A 8 -7.82 27.97 -2.16
CA GLY A 8 -8.54 27.36 -1.05
C GLY A 8 -7.95 26.04 -0.55
N MET A 9 -6.64 25.83 -0.71
CA MET A 9 -5.97 24.67 -0.13
C MET A 9 -5.94 24.82 1.39
N ASP A 10 -6.47 23.81 2.10
CA ASP A 10 -6.38 23.75 3.54
C ASP A 10 -4.92 23.56 3.98
N ASN A 11 -4.54 24.18 5.10
CA ASN A 11 -3.17 24.13 5.62
C ASN A 11 -2.74 22.70 5.98
N GLN A 12 -3.66 21.87 6.50
CA GLN A 12 -3.34 20.48 6.81
C GLN A 12 -3.01 19.68 5.55
N LEU A 13 -3.71 19.95 4.44
CA LEU A 13 -3.44 19.32 3.16
C LEU A 13 -2.08 19.78 2.61
N TYR A 14 -1.77 21.06 2.70
CA TYR A 14 -0.46 21.59 2.29
C TYR A 14 0.69 20.96 3.08
N ASP A 15 0.55 20.85 4.40
CA ASP A 15 1.57 20.24 5.28
C ASP A 15 1.76 18.75 4.98
N SER A 16 0.65 18.04 4.73
CA SER A 16 0.71 16.63 4.33
C SER A 16 1.44 16.45 3.00
N LEU A 17 1.20 17.34 2.05
CA LEU A 17 1.83 17.31 0.72
C LEU A 17 3.32 17.66 0.81
N LYS A 18 3.68 18.63 1.66
CA LYS A 18 5.06 18.97 1.96
C LYS A 18 5.82 17.79 2.57
N ARG A 19 5.26 17.14 3.58
CA ARG A 19 5.88 15.98 4.24
C ARG A 19 6.12 14.84 3.26
N ARG A 20 5.17 14.59 2.35
CA ARG A 20 5.32 13.58 1.31
C ARG A 20 6.41 13.95 0.31
N ALA A 21 6.44 15.20 -0.15
CA ALA A 21 7.47 15.69 -1.05
C ALA A 21 8.89 15.58 -0.45
N GLU A 22 9.03 15.83 0.87
CA GLU A 22 10.29 15.64 1.61
C GLU A 22 10.74 14.17 1.61
N LEU A 23 9.81 13.23 1.84
CA LEU A 23 10.10 11.78 1.81
C LEU A 23 10.54 11.31 0.42
N ASP A 24 9.92 11.84 -0.62
CA ASP A 24 10.21 11.47 -2.02
C ASP A 24 11.36 12.30 -2.62
N HIS A 25 12.03 13.14 -1.82
CA HIS A 25 13.10 14.07 -2.23
C HIS A 25 12.76 14.93 -3.45
N ARG A 26 11.51 15.42 -3.51
CA ARG A 26 10.96 16.20 -4.62
C ARG A 26 10.48 17.56 -4.14
N SER A 27 10.37 18.51 -5.07
CA SER A 27 9.64 19.76 -4.79
C SER A 27 8.13 19.49 -4.67
N ILE A 28 7.43 20.33 -3.90
CA ILE A 28 5.97 20.27 -3.73
C ILE A 28 5.27 20.28 -5.10
N SER A 29 5.66 21.17 -6.01
CA SER A 29 5.08 21.25 -7.35
C SER A 29 5.27 19.96 -8.16
N GLN A 30 6.45 19.34 -8.07
CA GLN A 30 6.69 18.05 -8.73
C GLN A 30 5.89 16.92 -8.09
N GLU A 31 5.71 16.94 -6.77
CA GLU A 31 4.92 15.93 -6.07
C GLU A 31 3.43 16.02 -6.46
N VAL A 32 2.87 17.24 -6.56
CA VAL A 32 1.51 17.43 -7.08
C VAL A 32 1.38 16.85 -8.49
N ILE A 33 2.33 17.14 -9.38
CA ILE A 33 2.32 16.63 -10.75
C ILE A 33 2.41 15.10 -10.74
N SER A 34 3.31 14.53 -9.93
CA SER A 34 3.49 13.08 -9.81
C SER A 34 2.21 12.40 -9.32
N ILE A 35 1.52 12.97 -8.33
CA ILE A 35 0.24 12.46 -7.83
C ILE A 35 -0.81 12.48 -8.95
N ILE A 36 -0.93 13.59 -9.69
CA ILE A 36 -1.90 13.71 -10.79
C ILE A 36 -1.58 12.71 -11.91
N GLN A 37 -0.31 12.61 -12.31
CA GLN A 37 0.14 11.65 -13.31
C GLN A 37 -0.15 10.21 -12.88
N THR A 38 0.12 9.87 -11.61
CA THR A 38 -0.14 8.55 -11.04
C THR A 38 -1.64 8.25 -10.97
N PHE A 39 -2.46 9.26 -10.67
CA PHE A 39 -3.91 9.10 -10.64
C PHE A 39 -4.48 8.87 -12.04
N LEU A 40 -3.99 9.60 -13.05
CA LEU A 40 -4.44 9.48 -14.43
C LEU A 40 -3.86 8.25 -15.15
N SER A 41 -2.69 7.77 -14.76
CA SER A 41 -2.07 6.55 -15.32
C SER A 41 -2.67 5.27 -14.76
N GLN A 42 -3.39 5.35 -13.64
CA GLN A 42 -4.16 4.22 -13.15
C GLN A 42 -5.27 3.94 -14.17
N PRO A 43 -5.32 2.73 -14.76
CA PRO A 43 -6.49 2.32 -15.53
C PRO A 43 -7.67 2.49 -14.59
N THR A 44 -8.63 3.35 -14.95
CA THR A 44 -9.79 3.71 -14.13
C THR A 44 -10.23 2.46 -13.37
N LYS A 45 -9.91 2.40 -12.08
CA LYS A 45 -10.31 1.26 -11.25
C LYS A 45 -11.81 1.37 -11.12
N LYS A 46 -12.52 0.81 -12.10
CA LYS A 46 -13.87 0.33 -11.93
C LYS A 46 -13.79 -0.70 -10.82
N ASN A 47 -13.94 -0.22 -9.59
CA ASN A 47 -14.18 -1.04 -8.41
C ASN A 47 -15.37 -2.00 -8.60
N GLU A 48 -16.19 -1.78 -9.62
CA GLU A 48 -17.25 -2.70 -10.07
C GLU A 48 -16.74 -4.13 -10.33
N ASN A 49 -15.47 -4.33 -10.71
CA ASN A 49 -15.01 -5.64 -11.18
C ASN A 49 -13.90 -6.30 -10.36
N ALA A 50 -13.46 -5.72 -9.24
CA ALA A 50 -12.43 -6.37 -8.41
C ALA A 50 -12.88 -7.78 -7.96
N THR A 51 -14.14 -7.90 -7.53
CA THR A 51 -14.75 -9.19 -7.16
C THR A 51 -14.85 -10.14 -8.35
N TYR A 52 -15.23 -9.65 -9.53
CA TYR A 52 -15.35 -10.48 -10.73
C TYR A 52 -13.98 -10.97 -11.24
N GLU A 53 -12.95 -10.13 -11.18
CA GLU A 53 -11.57 -10.52 -11.50
C GLU A 53 -11.03 -11.54 -10.48
N PHE A 54 -11.34 -11.37 -9.18
CA PHE A 54 -11.02 -12.38 -8.17
C PHE A 54 -11.74 -13.72 -8.42
N LEU A 55 -13.00 -13.69 -8.84
CA LEU A 55 -13.77 -14.88 -9.20
C LEU A 55 -13.23 -15.55 -10.48
N LYS A 56 -12.70 -14.80 -11.44
CA LYS A 56 -11.99 -15.39 -12.59
C LYS A 56 -10.72 -16.14 -12.16
N LEU A 57 -10.04 -15.65 -11.13
CA LEU A 57 -8.83 -16.25 -10.57
C LEU A 57 -9.09 -17.52 -9.75
N SER A 58 -10.28 -17.67 -9.14
CA SER A 58 -10.56 -18.80 -8.23
C SER A 58 -10.56 -20.17 -8.89
N GLY A 59 -10.65 -20.24 -10.23
CA GLY A 59 -10.52 -21.49 -11.00
C GLY A 59 -9.20 -21.64 -11.76
N SER A 60 -8.34 -20.62 -11.74
CA SER A 60 -7.10 -20.61 -12.53
C SER A 60 -5.87 -21.05 -11.74
N TRP A 61 -6.01 -21.37 -10.44
CA TRP A 61 -4.90 -21.86 -9.62
C TRP A 61 -4.68 -23.35 -9.91
N PRO A 62 -3.63 -23.74 -10.65
CA PRO A 62 -3.35 -25.13 -10.98
C PRO A 62 -2.54 -25.79 -9.85
N GLY A 63 -3.00 -25.60 -8.61
CA GLY A 63 -2.38 -26.19 -7.44
C GLY A 63 -2.66 -27.69 -7.43
N ASN A 64 -1.65 -28.50 -7.68
CA ASN A 64 -1.71 -29.96 -7.49
C ASN A 64 -1.52 -30.37 -6.02
N GLU A 65 -1.50 -29.36 -5.13
CA GLU A 65 -1.33 -29.54 -3.69
C GLU A 65 -2.64 -30.02 -3.09
N THR A 66 -2.56 -31.09 -2.32
CA THR A 66 -3.69 -31.59 -1.55
C THR A 66 -4.03 -30.62 -0.42
N ALA A 67 -5.28 -30.65 0.04
CA ALA A 67 -5.70 -29.82 1.17
C ALA A 67 -4.82 -30.03 2.42
N GLU A 68 -4.34 -31.25 2.63
CA GLU A 68 -3.46 -31.62 3.75
C GLU A 68 -2.07 -30.98 3.64
N GLU A 69 -1.50 -30.88 2.44
CA GLU A 69 -0.22 -30.22 2.18
C GLU A 69 -0.32 -28.71 2.41
N ILE A 70 -1.39 -28.08 1.94
CA ILE A 70 -1.66 -26.65 2.16
C ILE A 70 -1.81 -26.36 3.66
N ILE A 71 -2.58 -27.20 4.37
CA ILE A 71 -2.76 -27.06 5.82
C ILE A 71 -1.41 -27.17 6.54
N LYS A 72 -0.60 -28.18 6.19
CA LYS A 72 0.73 -28.38 6.78
C LYS A 72 1.65 -27.19 6.52
N ASP A 73 1.67 -26.66 5.30
CA ASP A 73 2.51 -25.51 4.93
C ASP A 73 2.13 -24.24 5.72
N ILE A 74 0.82 -23.96 5.84
CA ILE A 74 0.30 -22.84 6.64
C ILE A 74 0.76 -22.97 8.10
N TYR A 75 0.69 -24.17 8.68
CA TYR A 75 1.14 -24.39 10.06
C TYR A 75 2.65 -24.25 10.20
N SER A 76 3.45 -24.74 9.25
CA SER A 76 4.92 -24.62 9.31
C SER A 76 5.42 -23.20 9.09
N ASN A 77 4.78 -22.41 8.22
CA ASN A 77 5.17 -21.03 7.93
C ASN A 77 4.68 -20.02 8.97
N ARG A 78 3.82 -20.45 9.90
CA ARG A 78 3.37 -19.61 11.01
C ARG A 78 4.55 -19.34 11.96
N LYS A 79 5.25 -18.23 11.75
CA LYS A 79 6.22 -17.70 12.73
C LYS A 79 5.48 -17.38 14.04
N GLN A 80 5.65 -18.21 15.06
CA GLN A 80 5.34 -17.79 16.42
C GLN A 80 6.24 -16.59 16.75
N LYS A 81 5.65 -15.39 16.85
CA LYS A 81 6.30 -14.30 17.55
C LYS A 81 6.48 -14.73 19.00
N ARG A 82 7.66 -15.24 19.36
CA ARG A 82 8.09 -15.20 20.76
C ARG A 82 8.14 -13.72 21.12
N LYS A 83 7.18 -13.26 21.91
CA LYS A 83 7.38 -12.04 22.68
C LYS A 83 8.53 -12.36 23.63
N THR A 84 9.75 -12.00 23.26
CA THR A 84 10.82 -11.82 24.24
C THR A 84 10.36 -10.66 25.13
N PRO A 85 10.10 -10.89 26.43
CA PRO A 85 10.00 -9.79 27.36
C PRO A 85 11.42 -9.21 27.46
N ASP A 86 11.63 -8.03 26.91
CA ASP A 86 12.84 -7.27 27.18
C ASP A 86 12.71 -6.72 28.59
N PHE A 87 13.47 -7.30 29.52
CA PHE A 87 13.59 -6.84 30.91
C PHE A 87 15.01 -6.36 31.21
N ASP A 88 15.83 -6.06 30.21
CA ASP A 88 17.15 -5.52 30.46
C ASP A 88 17.10 -3.98 30.47
N ASN A 89 17.09 -3.44 31.70
CA ASN A 89 17.33 -2.03 32.09
C ASN A 89 16.11 -1.12 32.30
N VAL A 90 15.14 -1.54 33.12
CA VAL A 90 14.15 -0.59 33.69
C VAL A 90 14.60 -0.04 35.06
N PHE A 91 15.57 -0.67 35.74
CA PHE A 91 16.06 -0.21 37.05
C PHE A 91 17.55 -0.50 37.29
N ASN A 92 18.44 0.09 36.49
CA ASN A 92 19.83 0.30 36.91
C ASN A 92 20.39 1.59 36.31
#